data_AF-A0A4R2C7M4-F1
#
_entry.id   AF-A0A4R2C7M4-F1
#
_cell.length_a   1.000
_cell.length_b   1.000
_cell.length_c   1.000
_cell.angle_alpha   90.00
_cell.angle_beta   90.00
_cell.angle_gamma   90.00
#
_symmetry.space_group_name_H-M   'P 1'
#
loop_
_entity.id
_entity.type
_entity.pdbx_description
1 polymer ?
#
loop_
_entity_poly.entity_id
_entity_poly.type
_entity_poly.pdbx_seq_one_letter_code
_entity_poly.pdbx_strand_id
1 'polypeptide(L)'
;MVWVIHQLHDLTGEDWLLPLAAKCQAQGFDWFAYADRLPFTEKVPEATLLAYQEEAGGTWMNDGHHLSSHGVNVAMGLKAMPVWWLQSPSDDEQTRLLRMIASLDEHHGQANGLFSCDEHLAGLHPSQGTETCTVVEYLASLEVALESWGAVEVIAERFERLTFNALPASVSPDERTHQYVQQANQVVCHVTEDRTYTNNGPDANIFGLEPHFGCCTANRHQGWPRYTTYLWMRSADGGLTALSYAPCSVEPDSLSVHVSGGYPFEDDVTISVRASEVVPLRLRIPGWATDASLTIDEENPIAVTPGSVHEVKRDWTGDHTLRLHLGAAIQAVPRPSGAITVERGPLVYALALVED
;
A
#
# COMPACT_ATOMS: atom_id res chain seq x y z
N MET A 1 -4.91 1.72 17.63
CA MET A 1 -4.53 1.59 19.05
C MET A 1 -3.59 0.41 19.28
N VAL A 2 -4.01 -0.83 19.00
CA VAL A 2 -3.21 -2.05 19.23
C VAL A 2 -1.79 -1.96 18.62
N TRP A 3 -1.66 -1.48 17.38
CA TRP A 3 -0.37 -1.26 16.72
C TRP A 3 0.56 -0.31 17.50
N VAL A 4 0.03 0.85 17.92
CA VAL A 4 0.80 1.86 18.67
C VAL A 4 1.28 1.30 20.02
N ILE A 5 0.48 0.45 20.67
CA ILE A 5 0.88 -0.19 21.93
C ILE A 5 2.03 -1.17 21.72
N HIS A 6 2.04 -1.94 20.62
CA HIS A 6 3.17 -2.80 20.26
C HIS A 6 4.43 -1.99 19.96
N GLN A 7 4.32 -0.92 19.18
CA GLN A 7 5.45 -0.02 18.90
C GLN A 7 6.01 0.60 20.19
N LEU A 8 5.15 0.99 21.13
CA LEU A 8 5.60 1.48 22.43
C LEU A 8 6.29 0.38 23.24
N HIS A 9 5.77 -0.84 23.20
CA HIS A 9 6.38 -2.00 23.85
C HIS A 9 7.77 -2.30 23.28
N ASP A 10 7.94 -2.26 21.97
CA ASP A 10 9.24 -2.49 21.33
C ASP A 10 10.27 -1.40 21.70
N LEU A 11 9.80 -0.17 21.92
CA LEU A 11 10.64 0.95 22.34
C LEU A 11 11.01 0.90 23.84
N THR A 12 10.12 0.46 24.72
CA THR A 12 10.31 0.56 26.18
C THR A 12 10.60 -0.76 26.88
N GLY A 13 10.22 -1.89 26.28
CA GLY A 13 10.28 -3.22 26.89
C GLY A 13 9.31 -3.41 28.06
N GLU A 14 8.27 -2.58 28.20
CA GLU A 14 7.34 -2.65 29.34
C GLU A 14 6.22 -3.68 29.11
N ASP A 15 6.37 -4.88 29.69
CA ASP A 15 5.46 -6.03 29.51
C ASP A 15 3.97 -5.74 29.80
N TRP A 16 3.63 -4.73 30.61
CA TRP A 16 2.23 -4.38 30.90
C TRP A 16 1.47 -3.87 29.67
N LEU A 17 2.20 -3.46 28.62
CA LEU A 17 1.64 -3.01 27.36
C LEU A 17 0.98 -4.16 26.58
N LEU A 18 1.47 -5.41 26.66
CA LEU A 18 0.89 -6.54 25.93
C LEU A 18 -0.50 -6.95 26.44
N PRO A 19 -0.77 -7.02 27.77
CA PRO A 19 -2.14 -7.15 28.27
C PRO A 19 -3.04 -5.96 27.94
N LEU A 20 -2.49 -4.74 27.87
CA LEU A 20 -3.27 -3.57 27.41
C LEU A 20 -3.64 -3.72 25.93
N ALA A 21 -2.71 -4.15 25.07
CA ALA A 21 -2.96 -4.41 23.66
C ALA A 21 -4.06 -5.46 23.47
N ALA A 22 -3.99 -6.57 24.21
CA ALA A 22 -5.02 -7.60 24.22
C ALA A 22 -6.39 -7.07 24.67
N LYS A 23 -6.43 -6.23 25.71
CA LYS A 23 -7.67 -5.58 26.16
C LYS A 23 -8.24 -4.65 25.09
N CYS A 24 -7.40 -3.84 24.43
CA CYS A 24 -7.83 -2.98 23.35
C CYS A 24 -8.33 -3.75 22.13
N GLN A 25 -7.69 -4.89 21.80
CA GLN A 25 -8.15 -5.78 20.73
C GLN A 25 -9.53 -6.34 21.06
N ALA A 26 -9.72 -6.87 22.28
CA ALA A 26 -10.98 -7.48 22.71
C ALA A 26 -12.16 -6.50 22.81
N GLN A 27 -11.88 -5.22 22.99
CA GLN A 27 -12.89 -4.14 23.06
C GLN A 27 -13.09 -3.42 21.72
N GLY A 28 -12.24 -3.69 20.72
CA GLY A 28 -12.28 -3.05 19.42
C GLY A 28 -13.28 -3.70 18.46
N PHE A 29 -13.41 -3.11 17.27
CA PHE A 29 -14.14 -3.72 16.17
C PHE A 29 -13.46 -5.02 15.71
N ASP A 30 -14.25 -6.06 15.43
CA ASP A 30 -13.74 -7.37 15.05
C ASP A 30 -13.34 -7.40 13.56
N TRP A 31 -12.14 -6.90 13.28
CA TRP A 31 -11.55 -6.92 11.94
C TRP A 31 -11.25 -8.34 11.45
N PHE A 32 -11.11 -9.33 12.34
CA PHE A 32 -10.86 -10.72 11.95
C PHE A 32 -12.12 -11.35 11.36
N ALA A 33 -13.27 -11.15 12.00
CA ALA A 33 -14.57 -11.54 11.46
C ALA A 33 -14.90 -10.76 10.17
N TYR A 34 -14.54 -9.47 10.11
CA TYR A 34 -14.69 -8.67 8.89
C TYR A 34 -13.88 -9.25 7.72
N ALA A 35 -12.63 -9.65 7.96
CA ALA A 35 -11.79 -10.27 6.93
C ALA A 35 -12.29 -11.65 6.48
N ASP A 36 -12.90 -12.42 7.39
CA ASP A 36 -13.55 -13.69 7.03
C ASP A 36 -14.81 -13.49 6.18
N ARG A 37 -15.50 -12.36 6.37
CA ARG A 37 -16.73 -12.06 5.67
C ARG A 37 -16.89 -10.55 5.47
N LEU A 38 -16.49 -10.08 4.29
CA LEU A 38 -16.72 -8.71 3.85
C LEU A 38 -18.23 -8.43 3.84
N PRO A 39 -18.75 -7.49 4.66
CA PRO A 39 -20.19 -7.31 4.83
C PRO A 39 -20.82 -6.51 3.68
N PHE A 40 -20.04 -5.67 2.99
CA PHE A 40 -20.50 -4.88 1.85
C PHE A 40 -19.73 -5.31 0.61
N THR A 41 -20.41 -5.92 -0.35
CA THR A 41 -19.84 -6.42 -1.62
C THR A 41 -20.33 -5.60 -2.83
N GLU A 42 -21.11 -4.55 -2.57
CA GLU A 42 -21.67 -3.63 -3.55
C GLU A 42 -21.46 -2.19 -3.05
N LYS A 43 -21.74 -1.19 -3.90
CA LYS A 43 -21.74 0.21 -3.49
C LYS A 43 -22.69 0.40 -2.31
N VAL A 44 -22.21 0.97 -1.22
CA VAL A 44 -23.06 1.34 -0.08
C VAL A 44 -23.91 2.55 -0.45
N PRO A 45 -25.25 2.45 -0.46
CA PRO A 45 -26.12 3.59 -0.79
C PRO A 45 -26.20 4.59 0.36
N GLU A 46 -26.40 5.88 0.05
CA GLU A 46 -26.63 6.93 1.05
C GLU A 46 -27.83 6.62 1.96
N ALA A 47 -28.89 6.00 1.43
CA ALA A 47 -30.04 5.57 2.23
C ALA A 47 -29.67 4.55 3.32
N THR A 48 -28.69 3.67 3.08
CA THR A 48 -28.19 2.72 4.08
C THR A 48 -27.46 3.46 5.20
N LEU A 49 -26.67 4.48 4.85
CA LEU A 49 -25.96 5.31 5.81
C LEU A 49 -26.92 6.11 6.69
N LEU A 50 -27.96 6.70 6.10
CA LEU A 50 -28.99 7.43 6.85
C LEU A 50 -29.78 6.52 7.80
N ALA A 51 -30.04 5.28 7.40
CA ALA A 51 -30.68 4.29 8.27
C ALA A 51 -29.81 3.94 9.48
N TYR A 52 -28.51 3.71 9.27
CA TYR A 52 -27.57 3.47 10.38
C TYR A 52 -27.45 4.68 11.31
N GLN A 53 -27.36 5.87 10.74
CA GLN A 53 -27.34 7.10 11.52
C GLN A 53 -28.60 7.25 12.38
N GLU A 54 -29.78 6.94 11.84
CA GLU A 54 -31.05 6.96 12.59
C GLU A 54 -31.05 5.93 13.73
N GLU A 55 -30.62 4.70 13.46
CA GLU A 55 -30.47 3.63 14.46
C GLU A 55 -29.48 4.02 15.57
N ALA A 56 -28.44 4.79 15.24
CA ALA A 56 -27.45 5.32 16.16
C ALA A 56 -27.89 6.63 16.86
N GLY A 57 -29.17 6.99 16.81
CA GLY A 57 -29.70 8.19 17.48
C GLY A 57 -29.17 9.50 16.87
N GLY A 58 -28.85 9.50 15.58
CA GLY A 58 -28.33 10.66 14.83
C GLY A 58 -26.81 10.81 14.87
N THR A 59 -26.08 9.90 15.52
CA THR A 59 -24.63 9.99 15.68
C THR A 59 -23.89 9.32 14.52
N TRP A 60 -23.05 10.08 13.81
CA TRP A 60 -22.21 9.56 12.71
C TRP A 60 -20.95 8.81 13.17
N MET A 61 -20.49 9.07 14.39
CA MET A 61 -19.25 8.52 14.95
C MET A 61 -19.58 7.49 16.04
N ASN A 62 -19.13 6.24 15.84
CA ASN A 62 -19.08 5.12 16.81
C ASN A 62 -20.14 4.00 16.71
N ASP A 63 -20.81 3.80 15.58
CA ASP A 63 -21.45 2.50 15.34
C ASP A 63 -20.51 1.56 14.57
N GLY A 64 -20.69 0.25 14.75
CA GLY A 64 -19.93 -0.75 13.98
C GLY A 64 -20.28 -0.75 12.49
N HIS A 65 -21.38 -0.10 12.09
CA HIS A 65 -21.93 -0.13 10.74
C HIS A 65 -21.32 0.93 9.81
N HIS A 66 -21.06 2.15 10.28
CA HIS A 66 -20.30 3.16 9.53
C HIS A 66 -18.83 2.78 9.41
N LEU A 67 -18.22 2.27 10.48
CA LEU A 67 -16.80 1.84 10.47
C LEU A 67 -16.53 0.72 9.46
N SER A 68 -17.50 -0.17 9.23
CA SER A 68 -17.33 -1.35 8.38
C SER A 68 -17.51 -1.07 6.88
N SER A 69 -18.02 0.11 6.50
CA SER A 69 -18.09 0.54 5.11
C SER A 69 -17.13 1.68 4.79
N HIS A 70 -16.68 2.45 5.79
CA HIS A 70 -15.81 3.60 5.61
C HIS A 70 -14.40 3.18 5.15
N GLY A 71 -13.97 3.71 4.01
CA GLY A 71 -12.76 3.29 3.29
C GLY A 71 -11.49 3.36 4.13
N VAL A 72 -11.29 4.47 4.83
CA VAL A 72 -10.12 4.66 5.71
C VAL A 72 -10.11 3.63 6.84
N ASN A 73 -11.26 3.36 7.44
CA ASN A 73 -11.34 2.36 8.51
C ASN A 73 -11.04 0.95 7.98
N VAL A 74 -11.56 0.59 6.81
CA VAL A 74 -11.26 -0.70 6.16
C VAL A 74 -9.76 -0.81 5.84
N ALA A 75 -9.16 0.25 5.28
CA ALA A 75 -7.74 0.32 4.99
C ALA A 75 -6.88 0.19 6.26
N MET A 76 -7.27 0.86 7.35
CA MET A 76 -6.65 0.69 8.67
C MET A 76 -6.86 -0.71 9.24
N GLY A 77 -8.03 -1.31 9.02
CA GLY A 77 -8.41 -2.63 9.52
C GLY A 77 -7.52 -3.76 9.00
N LEU A 78 -6.98 -3.60 7.79
CA LEU A 78 -6.05 -4.56 7.17
C LEU A 78 -4.81 -4.84 8.04
N LYS A 79 -4.33 -3.87 8.84
CA LYS A 79 -3.19 -4.14 9.73
C LYS A 79 -3.55 -4.90 11.00
N ALA A 80 -4.83 -5.21 11.25
CA ALA A 80 -5.22 -5.99 12.44
C ALA A 80 -4.53 -7.36 12.48
N MET A 81 -4.48 -8.08 11.36
CA MET A 81 -3.87 -9.41 11.23
C MET A 81 -2.35 -9.38 11.49
N PRO A 82 -1.53 -8.59 10.75
CA PRO A 82 -0.09 -8.58 10.98
C PRO A 82 0.29 -8.02 12.36
N VAL A 83 -0.44 -7.03 12.88
CA VAL A 83 -0.19 -6.49 14.23
C VAL A 83 -0.43 -7.55 15.29
N TRP A 84 -1.53 -8.29 15.20
CA TRP A 84 -1.86 -9.29 16.22
C TRP A 84 -0.97 -10.53 16.13
N TRP A 85 -0.51 -10.87 14.93
CA TRP A 85 0.46 -11.93 14.71
C TRP A 85 1.73 -11.76 15.56
N LEU A 86 2.17 -10.53 15.83
CA LEU A 86 3.32 -10.27 16.72
C LEU A 86 3.12 -10.78 18.15
N GLN A 87 1.89 -10.74 18.67
CA GLN A 87 1.57 -11.21 20.02
C GLN A 87 1.09 -12.66 20.05
N SER A 88 0.41 -13.13 18.99
CA SER A 88 -0.12 -14.48 18.87
C SER A 88 0.13 -15.02 17.45
N PRO A 89 1.35 -15.51 17.14
CA PRO A 89 1.69 -15.96 15.80
C PRO A 89 0.80 -17.11 15.31
N SER A 90 0.32 -16.98 14.08
CA SER A 90 -0.50 -17.98 13.38
C SER A 90 -0.39 -17.78 11.87
N ASP A 91 -0.17 -18.86 11.11
CA ASP A 91 -0.10 -18.81 9.64
C ASP A 91 -1.44 -18.42 8.99
N ASP A 92 -2.55 -18.53 9.74
CA ASP A 92 -3.88 -18.13 9.27
C ASP A 92 -3.99 -16.61 9.06
N GLU A 93 -3.22 -15.80 9.79
CA GLU A 93 -3.35 -14.33 9.74
C GLU A 93 -2.89 -13.73 8.41
N GLN A 94 -1.79 -14.23 7.86
CA GLN A 94 -1.34 -13.85 6.53
C GLN A 94 -2.36 -14.28 5.47
N THR A 95 -2.87 -15.50 5.57
CA THR A 95 -3.90 -16.02 4.65
C THR A 95 -5.18 -15.20 4.72
N ARG A 96 -5.60 -14.81 5.93
CA ARG A 96 -6.77 -14.00 6.21
C ARG A 96 -6.65 -12.59 5.63
N LEU A 97 -5.49 -11.93 5.79
CA LEU A 97 -5.23 -10.64 5.14
C LEU A 97 -5.36 -10.75 3.62
N LEU A 98 -4.69 -11.75 3.02
CA LEU A 98 -4.72 -11.94 1.57
C LEU A 98 -6.13 -12.23 1.05
N ARG A 99 -6.95 -12.96 1.81
CA ARG A 99 -8.37 -13.18 1.49
C ARG A 99 -9.17 -11.88 1.54
N MET A 100 -8.95 -11.04 2.55
CA MET A 100 -9.63 -9.74 2.66
C MET A 100 -9.25 -8.83 1.48
N ILE A 101 -7.96 -8.75 1.12
CA ILE A 101 -7.50 -7.99 -0.05
C ILE A 101 -8.16 -8.52 -1.33
N ALA A 102 -8.18 -9.84 -1.53
CA ALA A 102 -8.80 -10.45 -2.71
C ALA A 102 -10.31 -10.16 -2.78
N SER A 103 -11.02 -10.17 -1.65
CA SER A 103 -12.45 -9.83 -1.59
C SER A 103 -12.70 -8.36 -1.89
N LEU A 104 -11.85 -7.46 -1.38
CA LEU A 104 -11.90 -6.03 -1.74
C LEU A 104 -11.62 -5.81 -3.22
N ASP A 105 -10.63 -6.51 -3.80
CA ASP A 105 -10.33 -6.44 -5.23
C ASP A 105 -11.51 -6.96 -6.07
N GLU A 106 -12.16 -8.06 -5.67
CA GLU A 106 -13.31 -8.66 -6.35
C GLU A 106 -14.52 -7.71 -6.40
N HIS A 107 -14.81 -7.02 -5.29
CA HIS A 107 -16.06 -6.24 -5.17
C HIS A 107 -15.87 -4.74 -5.40
N HIS A 108 -14.67 -4.22 -5.18
CA HIS A 108 -14.39 -2.79 -5.16
C HIS A 108 -13.07 -2.41 -5.85
N GLY A 109 -12.29 -3.38 -6.35
CA GLY A 109 -10.96 -3.15 -6.88
C GLY A 109 -10.91 -2.23 -8.10
N GLN A 110 -9.95 -1.31 -8.10
CA GLN A 110 -9.65 -0.36 -9.16
C GLN A 110 -8.31 -0.69 -9.84
N ALA A 111 -8.07 -0.09 -11.01
CA ALA A 111 -6.89 -0.38 -11.83
C ALA A 111 -5.56 -0.08 -11.12
N ASN A 112 -5.54 0.93 -10.27
CA ASN A 112 -4.37 1.33 -9.48
C ASN A 112 -4.08 0.40 -8.28
N GLY A 113 -4.81 -0.71 -8.13
CA GLY A 113 -4.63 -1.69 -7.05
C GLY A 113 -5.33 -1.34 -5.74
N LEU A 114 -6.05 -0.22 -5.69
CA LEU A 114 -6.84 0.25 -4.55
C LEU A 114 -8.30 -0.20 -4.70
N PHE A 115 -9.04 -0.32 -3.60
CA PHE A 115 -10.49 -0.43 -3.67
C PHE A 115 -11.14 0.95 -3.77
N SER A 116 -12.27 1.05 -4.47
CA SER A 116 -13.08 2.25 -4.50
C SER A 116 -13.77 2.46 -3.16
N CYS A 117 -13.66 3.67 -2.64
CA CYS A 117 -14.45 4.13 -1.51
C CYS A 117 -14.60 5.65 -1.55
N ASP A 118 -15.76 6.09 -2.04
CA ASP A 118 -16.14 7.49 -2.05
C ASP A 118 -16.69 7.85 -0.66
N GLU A 119 -15.76 7.89 0.32
CA GLU A 119 -15.97 7.72 1.76
C GLU A 119 -16.34 6.28 2.14
N HIS A 120 -17.29 5.66 1.43
CA HIS A 120 -17.77 4.30 1.69
C HIS A 120 -17.50 3.36 0.53
N LEU A 121 -17.34 2.05 0.78
CA LEU A 121 -17.10 1.04 -0.25
C LEU A 121 -18.07 1.18 -1.43
N ALA A 122 -17.52 1.31 -2.64
CA ALA A 122 -18.21 1.99 -3.75
C ALA A 122 -18.42 1.16 -5.03
N GLY A 123 -18.00 -0.11 -5.05
CA GLY A 123 -18.20 -1.03 -6.17
C GLY A 123 -17.18 -0.90 -7.31
N LEU A 124 -17.30 -1.71 -8.38
CA LEU A 124 -16.28 -1.78 -9.44
C LEU A 124 -16.34 -0.67 -10.50
N HIS A 125 -17.31 0.24 -10.43
CA HIS A 125 -17.49 1.24 -11.49
C HIS A 125 -16.29 2.21 -11.51
N PRO A 126 -15.63 2.46 -12.65
CA PRO A 126 -14.35 3.19 -12.68
C PRO A 126 -14.49 4.70 -12.43
N SER A 127 -15.71 5.23 -12.52
CA SER A 127 -16.02 6.60 -12.06
C SER A 127 -16.28 6.66 -10.56
N GLN A 128 -16.35 5.54 -9.85
CA GLN A 128 -16.35 5.58 -8.39
C GLN A 128 -14.95 5.95 -7.92
N GLY A 129 -14.90 6.79 -6.91
CA GLY A 129 -13.66 7.32 -6.43
C GLY A 129 -13.13 6.59 -5.20
N THR A 130 -11.96 7.02 -4.76
CA THR A 130 -11.36 6.64 -3.49
C THR A 130 -10.87 7.89 -2.77
N GLU A 131 -11.20 7.99 -1.49
CA GLU A 131 -10.62 8.97 -0.59
C GLU A 131 -9.08 8.86 -0.52
N THR A 132 -8.39 10.00 -0.58
CA THR A 132 -6.93 10.10 -0.46
C THR A 132 -6.37 9.50 0.83
N CYS A 133 -7.05 9.67 1.97
CA CYS A 133 -6.64 9.03 3.23
C CYS A 133 -6.65 7.49 3.15
N THR A 134 -7.56 6.91 2.36
CA THR A 134 -7.63 5.45 2.20
C THR A 134 -6.34 4.93 1.57
N VAL A 135 -5.77 5.66 0.61
CA VAL A 135 -4.49 5.32 -0.01
C VAL A 135 -3.40 5.21 1.05
N VAL A 136 -3.25 6.25 1.87
CA VAL A 136 -2.18 6.33 2.87
C VAL A 136 -2.36 5.28 3.96
N GLU A 137 -3.59 5.05 4.43
CA GLU A 137 -3.83 4.03 5.45
C GLU A 137 -3.69 2.59 4.92
N TYR A 138 -3.95 2.36 3.62
CA TYR A 138 -3.71 1.07 3.02
C TYR A 138 -2.20 0.82 2.87
N LEU A 139 -1.44 1.80 2.37
CA LEU A 139 0.03 1.74 2.38
C LEU A 139 0.56 1.45 3.79
N ALA A 140 0.08 2.19 4.79
CA ALA A 140 0.44 1.98 6.18
C ALA A 140 0.16 0.55 6.68
N SER A 141 -0.92 -0.08 6.21
CA SER A 141 -1.26 -1.45 6.60
C SER A 141 -0.41 -2.50 5.88
N LEU A 142 -0.07 -2.27 4.62
CA LEU A 142 0.84 -3.14 3.86
C LEU A 142 2.26 -3.09 4.41
N GLU A 143 2.74 -1.90 4.80
CA GLU A 143 4.02 -1.71 5.46
C GLU A 143 4.14 -2.54 6.74
N VAL A 144 3.13 -2.48 7.61
CA VAL A 144 3.09 -3.28 8.85
C VAL A 144 3.05 -4.77 8.55
N ALA A 145 2.36 -5.19 7.47
CA ALA A 145 2.38 -6.59 7.04
C ALA A 145 3.77 -7.04 6.56
N LEU A 146 4.46 -6.21 5.79
CA LEU A 146 5.82 -6.48 5.32
C LEU A 146 6.85 -6.47 6.46
N GLU A 147 6.67 -5.60 7.45
CA GLU A 147 7.48 -5.59 8.68
C GLU A 147 7.31 -6.89 9.46
N SER A 148 6.06 -7.36 9.59
CA SER A 148 5.73 -8.54 10.41
C SER A 148 6.14 -9.85 9.74
N TRP A 149 5.97 -9.98 8.42
CA TRP A 149 6.15 -11.25 7.70
C TRP A 149 7.31 -11.24 6.69
N GLY A 150 8.00 -10.11 6.53
CA GLY A 150 9.05 -9.93 5.53
C GLY A 150 8.50 -9.66 4.14
N ALA A 151 9.34 -9.88 3.11
CA ALA A 151 9.06 -9.57 1.71
C ALA A 151 8.07 -10.56 1.05
N VAL A 152 6.83 -10.60 1.56
CA VAL A 152 5.73 -11.35 0.95
C VAL A 152 5.37 -10.68 -0.38
N GLU A 153 5.70 -11.33 -1.50
CA GLU A 153 5.67 -10.72 -2.83
C GLU A 153 4.34 -10.05 -3.18
N VAL A 154 3.21 -10.75 -2.97
CA VAL A 154 1.88 -10.21 -3.31
C VAL A 154 1.53 -8.92 -2.53
N ILE A 155 2.08 -8.76 -1.32
CA ILE A 155 1.92 -7.56 -0.49
C ILE A 155 2.88 -6.47 -0.96
N ALA A 156 4.14 -6.83 -1.25
CA ALA A 156 5.16 -5.90 -1.72
C ALA A 156 4.83 -5.31 -3.12
N GLU A 157 4.31 -6.14 -4.03
CA GLU A 157 3.84 -5.67 -5.34
C GLU A 157 2.65 -4.71 -5.18
N ARG A 158 1.71 -5.03 -4.26
CA ARG A 158 0.58 -4.13 -3.96
C ARG A 158 1.07 -2.80 -3.40
N PHE A 159 2.05 -2.85 -2.50
CA PHE A 159 2.66 -1.67 -1.89
C PHE A 159 3.30 -0.74 -2.93
N GLU A 160 4.06 -1.29 -3.88
CA GLU A 160 4.60 -0.49 -4.99
C GLU A 160 3.50 0.02 -5.93
N ARG A 161 2.53 -0.82 -6.29
CA ARG A 161 1.43 -0.42 -7.17
C ARG A 161 0.62 0.73 -6.56
N LEU A 162 0.31 0.70 -5.26
CA LEU A 162 -0.36 1.83 -4.61
C LEU A 162 0.52 3.08 -4.54
N THR A 163 1.80 2.91 -4.18
CA THR A 163 2.76 4.02 -4.06
C THR A 163 2.97 4.74 -5.39
N PHE A 164 3.18 4.03 -6.48
CA PHE A 164 3.53 4.67 -7.76
C PHE A 164 2.32 5.10 -8.60
N ASN A 165 1.10 4.76 -8.17
CA ASN A 165 -0.12 5.09 -8.90
C ASN A 165 -1.11 5.89 -8.05
N ALA A 166 -1.71 5.27 -7.04
CA ALA A 166 -2.79 5.89 -6.27
C ALA A 166 -2.29 7.05 -5.39
N LEU A 167 -1.09 6.97 -4.83
CA LEU A 167 -0.54 8.02 -3.97
C LEU A 167 -0.33 9.34 -4.75
N PRO A 168 0.47 9.39 -5.84
CA PRO A 168 0.68 10.63 -6.59
C PRO A 168 -0.58 11.12 -7.31
N ALA A 169 -1.52 10.24 -7.70
CA ALA A 169 -2.69 10.63 -8.47
C ALA A 169 -3.63 11.60 -7.73
N SER A 170 -3.61 11.59 -6.40
CA SER A 170 -4.45 12.46 -5.57
C SER A 170 -3.88 13.86 -5.30
N VAL A 171 -2.62 14.12 -5.68
CA VAL A 171 -1.88 15.34 -5.30
C VAL A 171 -1.35 16.04 -6.54
N SER A 172 -1.26 17.37 -6.48
CA SER A 172 -0.58 18.11 -7.55
C SER A 172 0.93 17.83 -7.53
N PRO A 173 1.64 17.98 -8.66
CA PRO A 173 3.08 17.70 -8.73
C PRO A 173 3.95 18.52 -7.78
N ASP A 174 3.48 19.68 -7.34
CA ASP A 174 4.17 20.52 -6.36
C ASP A 174 3.79 20.21 -4.89
N GLU A 175 2.97 19.18 -4.69
CA GLU A 175 2.50 18.70 -3.39
C GLU A 175 1.75 19.78 -2.59
N ARG A 176 1.13 20.78 -3.24
CA ARG A 176 0.42 21.87 -2.53
C ARG A 176 -1.09 21.71 -2.47
N THR A 177 -1.66 20.99 -3.43
CA THR A 177 -3.09 20.73 -3.52
C THR A 177 -3.35 19.25 -3.66
N HIS A 178 -4.55 18.82 -3.28
CA HIS A 178 -4.97 17.44 -3.39
C HIS A 178 -6.47 17.36 -3.64
N GLN A 179 -6.93 16.22 -4.13
CA GLN A 179 -8.34 15.85 -4.14
C GLN A 179 -8.70 15.15 -2.84
N TYR A 180 -9.96 15.28 -2.41
CA TYR A 180 -10.48 14.39 -1.39
C TYR A 180 -10.71 13.01 -2.00
N VAL A 181 -11.41 12.96 -3.14
CA VAL A 181 -11.72 11.74 -3.89
C VAL A 181 -11.03 11.77 -5.25
N GLN A 182 -10.13 10.82 -5.49
CA GLN A 182 -9.56 10.54 -6.82
C GLN A 182 -10.39 9.44 -7.51
N GLN A 183 -10.40 9.38 -8.85
CA GLN A 183 -11.10 8.31 -9.59
C GLN A 183 -10.14 7.61 -10.56
N ALA A 184 -10.32 6.30 -10.75
CA ALA A 184 -9.51 5.54 -11.70
C ALA A 184 -9.73 6.00 -13.15
N ASN A 185 -10.95 6.45 -13.47
CA ASN A 185 -11.28 7.09 -14.74
C ASN A 185 -11.89 8.48 -14.49
N GLN A 186 -11.03 9.46 -14.27
CA GLN A 186 -11.42 10.86 -14.06
C GLN A 186 -11.17 11.69 -15.33
N VAL A 187 -12.24 12.12 -15.99
CA VAL A 187 -12.15 12.95 -17.21
C VAL A 187 -12.34 14.45 -16.95
N VAL A 188 -12.77 14.83 -15.75
CA VAL A 188 -13.02 16.22 -15.37
C VAL A 188 -12.81 16.42 -13.87
N CYS A 189 -12.25 17.56 -13.48
CA CYS A 189 -12.22 18.06 -12.10
C CYS A 189 -13.11 19.30 -12.03
N HIS A 190 -14.27 19.22 -11.35
CA HIS A 190 -15.24 20.31 -11.34
C HIS A 190 -16.18 20.18 -10.14
N VAL A 191 -16.55 21.34 -9.56
CA VAL A 191 -17.55 21.39 -8.49
C VAL A 191 -18.92 21.03 -9.05
N THR A 192 -19.49 19.88 -8.66
CA THR A 192 -20.78 19.40 -9.18
C THR A 192 -21.72 18.93 -8.08
N GLU A 193 -22.96 19.40 -8.11
CA GLU A 193 -24.04 18.93 -7.23
C GLU A 193 -24.55 17.54 -7.65
N ASP A 194 -24.53 17.24 -8.95
CA ASP A 194 -24.83 15.91 -9.49
C ASP A 194 -23.55 15.08 -9.47
N ARG A 195 -23.44 14.23 -8.45
CA ARG A 195 -22.23 13.49 -8.11
C ARG A 195 -22.47 11.99 -8.16
N THR A 196 -21.43 11.27 -8.59
CA THR A 196 -21.42 9.81 -8.53
C THR A 196 -21.18 9.29 -7.11
N TYR A 197 -20.67 10.13 -6.20
CA TYR A 197 -20.23 9.73 -4.86
C TYR A 197 -21.37 9.47 -3.88
N THR A 198 -21.14 8.59 -2.91
CA THR A 198 -22.15 8.22 -1.89
C THR A 198 -22.56 9.42 -1.04
N ASN A 199 -21.65 10.02 -0.27
CA ASN A 199 -21.96 11.16 0.62
C ASN A 199 -20.93 12.31 0.57
N ASN A 200 -19.91 12.27 -0.29
CA ASN A 200 -18.94 13.36 -0.41
C ASN A 200 -19.52 14.64 -1.06
N GLY A 201 -18.98 15.80 -0.70
CA GLY A 201 -19.48 17.10 -1.16
C GLY A 201 -19.20 17.41 -2.65
N PRO A 202 -19.81 18.49 -3.19
CA PRO A 202 -19.66 18.89 -4.60
C PRO A 202 -18.24 19.15 -5.06
N ASP A 203 -17.36 19.56 -4.13
CA ASP A 203 -15.96 19.91 -4.37
C ASP A 203 -14.99 18.75 -4.09
N ALA A 204 -15.47 17.54 -3.81
CA ALA A 204 -14.61 16.43 -3.40
C ALA A 204 -13.55 16.01 -4.43
N ASN A 205 -13.79 16.27 -5.72
CA ASN A 205 -12.88 15.92 -6.81
C ASN A 205 -12.08 17.10 -7.38
N ILE A 206 -12.09 18.27 -6.75
CA ILE A 206 -11.19 19.36 -7.19
C ILE A 206 -9.87 19.30 -6.43
N PHE A 207 -8.81 19.83 -7.04
CA PHE A 207 -7.54 20.03 -6.35
C PHE A 207 -7.60 21.30 -5.51
N GLY A 208 -7.53 21.15 -4.19
CA GLY A 208 -7.56 22.27 -3.24
C GLY A 208 -6.69 22.02 -2.01
N LEU A 209 -6.72 22.97 -1.07
CA LEU A 209 -6.08 22.79 0.23
C LEU A 209 -6.88 21.88 1.15
N GLU A 210 -8.21 21.99 1.16
CA GLU A 210 -9.14 21.22 2.00
C GLU A 210 -10.48 21.02 1.24
N PRO A 211 -10.50 20.42 0.04
CA PRO A 211 -11.76 20.12 -0.63
C PRO A 211 -12.58 19.14 0.21
N HIS A 212 -13.90 19.35 0.30
CA HIS A 212 -14.85 18.57 1.07
C HIS A 212 -14.62 18.52 2.59
N PHE A 213 -13.51 17.91 3.06
CA PHE A 213 -13.15 17.80 4.48
C PHE A 213 -11.61 17.70 4.66
N GLY A 214 -11.08 18.34 5.71
CA GLY A 214 -9.63 18.57 5.86
C GLY A 214 -8.78 17.37 6.34
N CYS A 215 -9.32 16.14 6.43
CA CYS A 215 -8.54 14.96 6.87
C CYS A 215 -7.35 14.68 5.95
N CYS A 216 -7.55 14.81 4.64
CA CYS A 216 -6.55 14.50 3.62
C CYS A 216 -5.35 15.45 3.71
N THR A 217 -5.57 16.72 4.07
CA THR A 217 -4.51 17.71 4.36
C THR A 217 -3.58 17.24 5.47
N ALA A 218 -4.16 16.67 6.53
CA ALA A 218 -3.41 16.17 7.68
C ALA A 218 -2.84 14.76 7.48
N ASN A 219 -3.34 13.98 6.52
CA ASN A 219 -2.93 12.58 6.36
C ASN A 219 -1.97 12.34 5.19
N ARG A 220 -2.23 12.97 4.03
CA ARG A 220 -1.58 12.62 2.74
C ARG A 220 -0.06 12.65 2.79
N HIS A 221 0.51 13.61 3.53
CA HIS A 221 1.94 13.87 3.58
C HIS A 221 2.75 12.73 4.25
N GLN A 222 2.07 11.78 4.89
CA GLN A 222 2.72 10.61 5.48
C GLN A 222 3.12 9.56 4.43
N GLY A 223 2.47 9.52 3.26
CA GLY A 223 2.66 8.45 2.26
C GLY A 223 4.11 8.30 1.80
N TRP A 224 4.71 9.36 1.25
CA TRP A 224 6.10 9.29 0.76
C TRP A 224 7.14 9.02 1.85
N PRO A 225 7.13 9.73 3.00
CA PRO A 225 8.07 9.43 4.09
C PRO A 225 7.99 7.98 4.54
N ARG A 226 6.79 7.44 4.74
CA ARG A 226 6.62 6.04 5.13
C ARG A 226 7.13 5.08 4.06
N TYR A 227 6.74 5.29 2.80
CA TYR A 227 7.26 4.47 1.70
C TYR A 227 8.80 4.42 1.69
N THR A 228 9.45 5.58 1.83
CA THR A 228 10.92 5.65 1.82
C THR A 228 11.58 4.95 3.02
N THR A 229 10.90 4.81 4.15
CA THR A 229 11.41 4.07 5.31
C THR A 229 11.32 2.55 5.16
N TYR A 230 10.53 2.05 4.20
CA TYR A 230 10.34 0.61 3.96
C TYR A 230 11.04 0.11 2.68
N LEU A 231 11.92 0.90 2.05
CA LEU A 231 12.66 0.45 0.85
C LEU A 231 13.54 -0.77 1.13
N TRP A 232 14.16 -0.80 2.32
CA TRP A 232 15.02 -1.87 2.80
C TRP A 232 14.67 -2.23 4.23
N MET A 233 14.57 -3.52 4.53
CA MET A 233 14.32 -4.04 5.88
C MET A 233 15.48 -4.89 6.38
N ARG A 234 15.78 -4.76 7.67
CA ARG A 234 16.75 -5.63 8.33
C ARG A 234 16.04 -6.88 8.85
N SER A 235 16.61 -8.04 8.58
CA SER A 235 16.15 -9.32 9.14
C SER A 235 16.89 -9.69 10.43
N ALA A 236 16.30 -10.57 11.24
CA ALA A 236 16.85 -10.97 12.55
C ALA A 236 18.25 -11.61 12.48
N ASP A 237 18.64 -12.15 11.32
CA ASP A 237 19.98 -12.71 11.06
C ASP A 237 21.01 -11.64 10.65
N GLY A 238 20.65 -10.36 10.71
CA GLY A 238 21.52 -9.24 10.34
C GLY A 238 21.54 -8.90 8.85
N GLY A 239 20.87 -9.70 8.01
CA GLY A 239 20.75 -9.43 6.57
C GLY A 239 19.88 -8.22 6.25
N LEU A 240 20.00 -7.72 5.02
CA LEU A 240 19.14 -6.68 4.47
C LEU A 240 18.28 -7.22 3.33
N THR A 241 17.02 -6.84 3.30
CA THR A 241 16.06 -7.21 2.26
C THR A 241 15.57 -5.96 1.54
N ALA A 242 15.80 -5.88 0.23
CA ALA A 242 15.24 -4.84 -0.62
C ALA A 242 13.77 -5.16 -0.93
N LEU A 243 12.86 -4.28 -0.53
CA LEU A 243 11.44 -4.34 -0.87
C LEU A 243 11.13 -3.54 -2.14
N SER A 244 11.83 -2.44 -2.37
CA SER A 244 11.67 -1.63 -3.58
C SER A 244 13.00 -1.03 -3.99
N TYR A 245 13.10 -0.66 -5.27
CA TYR A 245 14.34 -0.21 -5.90
C TYR A 245 14.36 1.28 -6.23
N ALA A 246 13.49 2.07 -5.58
CA ALA A 246 13.60 3.53 -5.64
C ALA A 246 15.01 3.97 -5.20
N PRO A 247 15.63 4.95 -5.89
CA PRO A 247 16.97 5.39 -5.56
C PRO A 247 17.10 5.83 -4.10
N CYS A 248 18.07 5.26 -3.38
CA CYS A 248 18.23 5.48 -1.94
C CYS A 248 19.66 5.17 -1.48
N SER A 249 19.98 5.56 -0.25
CA SER A 249 21.19 5.14 0.46
C SER A 249 20.81 4.61 1.84
N VAL A 250 21.35 3.45 2.21
CA VAL A 250 21.08 2.77 3.48
C VAL A 250 22.42 2.41 4.11
N GLU A 251 22.66 2.88 5.34
CA GLU A 251 23.95 2.70 6.03
C GLU A 251 23.77 2.12 7.44
N PRO A 252 23.32 0.85 7.57
CA PRO A 252 23.25 0.19 8.85
C PRO A 252 24.62 -0.31 9.31
N ASP A 253 25.04 0.07 10.52
CA ASP A 253 26.28 -0.41 11.16
C ASP A 253 27.52 -0.22 10.28
N SER A 254 28.08 -1.32 9.75
CA SER A 254 29.28 -1.36 8.90
C SER A 254 28.96 -1.53 7.41
N LEU A 255 27.68 -1.70 7.06
CA LEU A 255 27.20 -1.93 5.70
C LEU A 255 26.75 -0.61 5.08
N SER A 256 27.12 -0.38 3.82
CA SER A 256 26.65 0.73 3.00
C SER A 256 26.06 0.15 1.72
N VAL A 257 24.82 0.52 1.43
CA VAL A 257 24.09 0.15 0.22
C VAL A 257 23.59 1.42 -0.46
N HIS A 258 23.95 1.60 -1.73
CA HIS A 258 23.48 2.71 -2.55
C HIS A 258 22.75 2.17 -3.78
N VAL A 259 21.48 2.56 -3.93
CA VAL A 259 20.64 2.17 -5.06
C VAL A 259 20.49 3.35 -6.01
N SER A 260 20.74 3.13 -7.30
CA SER A 260 20.66 4.13 -8.36
C SER A 260 20.04 3.55 -9.63
N GLY A 261 19.56 4.44 -10.50
CA GLY A 261 18.83 4.11 -11.73
C GLY A 261 17.52 4.91 -11.84
N GLY A 262 16.73 4.62 -12.87
CA GLY A 262 15.45 5.28 -13.11
C GLY A 262 14.21 4.50 -12.65
N TYR A 263 14.34 3.48 -11.80
CA TYR A 263 13.19 2.73 -11.25
C TYR A 263 12.16 3.69 -10.61
N PRO A 264 10.85 3.56 -10.87
CA PRO A 264 10.16 2.48 -11.58
C PRO A 264 10.01 2.67 -13.11
N PHE A 265 10.62 3.70 -13.70
CA PHE A 265 10.51 3.99 -15.14
C PHE A 265 11.54 3.25 -16.00
N GLU A 266 12.60 2.73 -15.39
CA GLU A 266 13.65 1.93 -16.02
C GLU A 266 13.72 0.53 -15.41
N ASP A 267 14.21 -0.43 -16.19
CA ASP A 267 14.22 -1.86 -15.82
C ASP A 267 15.53 -2.29 -15.15
N ASP A 268 16.57 -1.47 -15.25
CA ASP A 268 17.90 -1.72 -14.71
C ASP A 268 18.11 -0.96 -13.39
N VAL A 269 18.53 -1.69 -12.36
CA VAL A 269 18.84 -1.17 -11.03
C VAL A 269 20.31 -1.43 -10.75
N THR A 270 21.03 -0.39 -10.32
CA THR A 270 22.42 -0.51 -9.87
C THR A 270 22.49 -0.36 -8.36
N ILE A 271 23.02 -1.38 -7.69
CA ILE A 271 23.15 -1.45 -6.23
C ILE A 271 24.65 -1.55 -5.90
N SER A 272 25.21 -0.48 -5.35
CA SER A 272 26.60 -0.48 -4.85
C SER A 272 26.60 -0.91 -3.39
N VAL A 273 27.52 -1.82 -3.03
CA VAL A 273 27.57 -2.44 -1.70
C VAL A 273 29.00 -2.41 -1.16
N ARG A 274 29.14 -2.07 0.12
CA ARG A 274 30.39 -2.18 0.88
C ARG A 274 30.07 -2.59 2.32
N ALA A 275 30.81 -3.56 2.88
CA ALA A 275 30.76 -3.88 4.30
C ALA A 275 32.14 -4.35 4.83
N SER A 276 32.26 -4.55 6.14
CA SER A 276 33.45 -5.18 6.76
C SER A 276 33.25 -6.66 7.11
N GLU A 277 32.10 -7.23 6.75
CA GLU A 277 31.72 -8.60 7.10
C GLU A 277 30.81 -9.23 6.04
N VAL A 278 30.58 -10.54 6.18
CA VAL A 278 29.64 -11.29 5.34
C VAL A 278 28.22 -10.99 5.78
N VAL A 279 27.46 -10.30 4.93
CA VAL A 279 26.05 -9.95 5.20
C VAL A 279 25.15 -10.51 4.09
N PRO A 280 24.07 -11.24 4.41
CA PRO A 280 23.08 -11.62 3.42
C PRO A 280 22.35 -10.39 2.86
N LEU A 281 22.37 -10.23 1.54
CA LEU A 281 21.48 -9.31 0.83
C LEU A 281 20.36 -10.11 0.16
N ARG A 282 19.13 -9.69 0.36
CA ARG A 282 17.93 -10.35 -0.17
C ARG A 282 17.24 -9.40 -1.12
N LEU A 283 17.20 -9.76 -2.39
CA LEU A 283 16.65 -8.91 -3.45
C LEU A 283 15.27 -9.46 -3.82
N ARG A 284 14.21 -8.70 -3.59
CA ARG A 284 12.87 -9.07 -4.06
C ARG A 284 12.82 -8.97 -5.58
N ILE A 285 12.47 -10.04 -6.26
CA ILE A 285 12.28 -10.03 -7.71
C ILE A 285 10.78 -9.90 -7.96
N PRO A 286 10.30 -8.75 -8.48
CA PRO A 286 8.87 -8.53 -8.63
C PRO A 286 8.18 -9.60 -9.48
N GLY A 287 6.94 -9.95 -9.13
CA GLY A 287 6.15 -10.96 -9.86
C GLY A 287 5.90 -10.64 -11.33
N TRP A 288 5.85 -9.34 -11.68
CA TRP A 288 5.66 -8.86 -13.06
C TRP A 288 6.92 -8.94 -13.94
N ALA A 289 8.09 -9.21 -13.38
CA ALA A 289 9.36 -9.25 -14.11
C ALA A 289 9.39 -10.39 -15.13
N THR A 290 9.96 -10.19 -16.33
CA THR A 290 9.91 -11.17 -17.43
C THR A 290 11.21 -11.93 -17.69
N ASP A 291 12.35 -11.28 -17.52
CA ASP A 291 13.69 -11.77 -17.89
C ASP A 291 14.72 -11.32 -16.85
N ALA A 292 14.30 -11.40 -15.59
CA ALA A 292 15.09 -10.91 -14.47
C ALA A 292 16.45 -11.60 -14.38
N SER A 293 17.50 -10.80 -14.29
CA SER A 293 18.87 -11.30 -14.14
C SER A 293 19.69 -10.42 -13.20
N LEU A 294 20.63 -11.04 -12.51
CA LEU A 294 21.53 -10.39 -11.58
C LEU A 294 22.98 -10.56 -12.06
N THR A 295 23.72 -9.47 -12.10
CA THR A 295 25.17 -9.47 -12.32
C THR A 295 25.85 -8.94 -11.08
N ILE A 296 26.89 -9.62 -10.61
CA ILE A 296 27.72 -9.17 -9.48
C ILE A 296 29.12 -8.88 -10.02
N ASP A 297 29.56 -7.63 -9.89
CA ASP A 297 30.82 -7.14 -10.42
C ASP A 297 30.98 -7.41 -11.93
N GLU A 298 32.02 -8.14 -12.33
CA GLU A 298 32.31 -8.54 -13.72
C GLU A 298 31.90 -9.99 -14.02
N GLU A 299 31.13 -10.63 -13.12
CA GLU A 299 30.68 -12.02 -13.33
C GLU A 299 29.62 -12.11 -14.44
N ASN A 300 29.37 -13.33 -14.94
CA ASN A 300 28.31 -13.53 -15.91
C ASN A 300 26.93 -13.33 -15.25
N PRO A 301 25.94 -12.75 -15.96
CA PRO A 301 24.59 -12.63 -15.44
C PRO A 301 24.01 -14.00 -15.06
N ILE A 302 23.36 -14.07 -13.90
CA ILE A 302 22.58 -15.22 -13.47
C ILE A 302 21.09 -14.89 -13.58
N ALA A 303 20.30 -15.86 -14.08
CA ALA A 303 18.85 -15.71 -14.07
C ALA A 303 18.33 -15.77 -12.63
N VAL A 304 17.41 -14.88 -12.29
CA VAL A 304 16.73 -14.86 -10.99
C VAL A 304 15.23 -15.03 -11.21
N THR A 305 14.54 -15.68 -10.28
CA THR A 305 13.15 -16.10 -10.47
C THR A 305 12.19 -14.96 -10.12
N PRO A 306 11.31 -14.51 -11.04
CA PRO A 306 10.23 -13.57 -10.72
C PRO A 306 9.32 -14.07 -9.61
N GLY A 307 8.85 -13.15 -8.77
CA GLY A 307 7.99 -13.42 -7.61
C GLY A 307 8.70 -14.13 -6.45
N SER A 308 10.03 -14.02 -6.38
CA SER A 308 10.85 -14.64 -5.34
C SER A 308 11.73 -13.61 -4.63
N VAL A 309 12.36 -14.02 -3.53
CA VAL A 309 13.42 -13.25 -2.87
C VAL A 309 14.74 -13.96 -3.12
N HIS A 310 15.64 -13.34 -3.89
CA HIS A 310 16.94 -13.90 -4.22
C HIS A 310 17.97 -13.50 -3.15
N GLU A 311 18.53 -14.48 -2.44
CA GLU A 311 19.56 -14.26 -1.44
C GLU A 311 20.98 -14.30 -2.05
N VAL A 312 21.75 -13.25 -1.79
CA VAL A 312 23.16 -13.11 -2.12
C VAL A 312 23.96 -13.08 -0.84
N LYS A 313 24.72 -14.14 -0.58
CA LYS A 313 25.62 -14.24 0.58
C LYS A 313 27.07 -14.16 0.13
N ARG A 314 27.70 -13.00 0.35
CA ARG A 314 29.08 -12.71 -0.07
C ARG A 314 29.83 -11.94 1.01
N ASP A 315 31.15 -11.99 0.96
CA ASP A 315 32.00 -11.01 1.63
C ASP A 315 31.92 -9.71 0.83
N TRP A 316 31.46 -8.64 1.48
CA TRP A 316 31.31 -7.32 0.87
C TRP A 316 32.49 -6.39 1.18
N THR A 317 33.64 -6.96 1.58
CA THR A 317 34.88 -6.20 1.80
C THR A 317 35.38 -5.60 0.49
N GLY A 318 35.34 -4.27 0.40
CA GLY A 318 35.70 -3.52 -0.80
C GLY A 318 34.46 -2.94 -1.47
N ASP A 319 34.59 -2.61 -2.75
CA ASP A 319 33.51 -2.03 -3.53
C ASP A 319 32.93 -3.08 -4.47
N HIS A 320 31.67 -3.41 -4.26
CA HIS A 320 30.92 -4.33 -5.09
C HIS A 320 29.76 -3.62 -5.79
N THR A 321 29.45 -4.06 -7.00
CA THR A 321 28.29 -3.56 -7.76
C THR A 321 27.41 -4.72 -8.18
N LEU A 322 26.14 -4.68 -7.78
CA LEU A 322 25.12 -5.57 -8.27
C LEU A 322 24.29 -4.81 -9.32
N ARG A 323 24.11 -5.41 -10.50
CA ARG A 323 23.22 -4.91 -11.54
C ARG A 323 22.04 -5.87 -11.66
N LEU A 324 20.87 -5.42 -11.25
CA LEU A 324 19.63 -6.17 -11.36
C LEU A 324 18.85 -5.65 -12.57
N HIS A 325 18.72 -6.50 -13.57
CA HIS A 325 17.77 -6.29 -14.67
C HIS A 325 16.47 -6.98 -14.31
N LEU A 326 15.32 -6.29 -14.42
CA LEU A 326 14.01 -6.88 -14.14
C LEU A 326 13.27 -7.26 -15.42
N GLY A 327 13.26 -6.35 -16.39
CA GLY A 327 12.47 -6.42 -17.61
C GLY A 327 10.97 -6.28 -17.37
N ALA A 328 10.31 -5.35 -18.08
CA ALA A 328 8.88 -5.11 -17.94
C ALA A 328 8.15 -5.10 -19.28
N ALA A 329 7.22 -6.05 -19.46
CA ALA A 329 6.31 -6.08 -20.61
C ALA A 329 5.13 -5.13 -20.43
N ILE A 330 4.68 -4.53 -21.54
CA ILE A 330 3.40 -3.80 -21.57
C ILE A 330 2.27 -4.82 -21.58
N GLN A 331 1.31 -4.65 -20.68
CA GLN A 331 0.13 -5.49 -20.56
C GLN A 331 -1.15 -4.67 -20.77
N ALA A 332 -2.12 -5.26 -21.45
CA ALA A 332 -3.48 -4.76 -21.54
C ALA A 332 -4.37 -5.67 -20.67
N VAL A 333 -4.80 -5.15 -19.53
CA VAL A 333 -5.56 -5.91 -18.53
C VAL A 333 -7.05 -5.60 -18.70
N PRO A 334 -7.90 -6.62 -18.98
CA PRO A 334 -9.34 -6.42 -19.12
C PRO A 334 -9.98 -5.88 -17.83
N ARG A 335 -10.92 -4.96 -18.00
CA ARG A 335 -11.74 -4.37 -16.93
C ARG A 335 -13.23 -4.53 -17.26
N PRO A 336 -14.14 -4.33 -16.28
CA PRO A 336 -15.58 -4.39 -16.52
C PRO A 336 -16.03 -3.52 -17.70
N SER A 337 -17.18 -3.86 -18.29
CA SER A 337 -17.79 -3.13 -19.41
C SER A 337 -16.91 -3.02 -20.67
N GLY A 338 -15.97 -3.93 -20.87
CA GLY A 338 -15.09 -3.96 -22.05
C GLY A 338 -13.97 -2.93 -22.03
N ALA A 339 -13.75 -2.26 -20.89
CA ALA A 339 -12.61 -1.37 -20.70
C ALA A 339 -11.30 -2.16 -20.59
N ILE A 340 -10.18 -1.46 -20.80
CA ILE A 340 -8.82 -2.00 -20.60
C ILE A 340 -8.00 -1.04 -19.76
N THR A 341 -7.12 -1.58 -18.94
CA THR A 341 -6.03 -0.87 -18.29
C THR A 341 -4.73 -1.21 -18.99
N VAL A 342 -3.85 -0.23 -19.19
CA VAL A 342 -2.49 -0.46 -19.71
C VAL A 342 -1.50 -0.39 -18.55
N GLU A 343 -0.65 -1.41 -18.41
CA GLU A 343 0.29 -1.56 -17.30
C GLU A 343 1.69 -1.88 -17.83
N ARG A 344 2.74 -1.41 -17.14
CA ARG A 344 4.14 -1.80 -17.37
C ARG A 344 4.89 -1.77 -16.05
N GLY A 345 5.40 -2.93 -15.62
CA GLY A 345 6.04 -3.05 -14.31
C GLY A 345 5.05 -2.70 -13.20
N PRO A 346 5.41 -1.85 -12.22
CA PRO A 346 4.48 -1.41 -11.18
C PRO A 346 3.59 -0.24 -11.61
N LEU A 347 3.73 0.27 -12.84
CA LEU A 347 3.04 1.48 -13.32
C LEU A 347 1.76 1.15 -14.10
N VAL A 348 0.70 1.89 -13.78
CA VAL A 348 -0.58 1.91 -14.48
C VAL A 348 -0.66 3.21 -15.28
N TYR A 349 -0.97 3.09 -16.56
CA TYR A 349 -0.95 4.22 -17.50
C TYR A 349 -2.34 4.83 -17.65
N ALA A 350 -2.35 6.16 -17.80
CA ALA A 350 -3.54 6.93 -18.14
C ALA A 350 -3.37 7.57 -19.53
N LEU A 351 -4.50 7.81 -20.20
CA LEU A 351 -4.51 8.63 -21.41
C LEU A 351 -4.42 10.10 -21.00
N ALA A 352 -3.38 10.79 -21.44
CA ALA A 352 -3.25 12.23 -21.23
C ALA A 352 -4.41 12.97 -21.90
N LEU A 353 -5.12 13.78 -21.11
CA LEU A 353 -6.10 14.73 -21.63
C LEU A 353 -5.38 16.04 -21.99
N VAL A 354 -5.80 16.67 -23.07
CA VAL A 354 -5.34 18.04 -23.38
C VAL A 354 -6.12 18.97 -22.46
N GLU A 355 -5.40 19.68 -21.60
CA GLU A 355 -5.96 20.75 -20.76
C GLU A 355 -5.98 22.05 -21.58
N ASP A 356 -7.15 22.72 -21.65
CA ASP A 356 -7.36 23.99 -22.38
C ASP A 356 -6.88 25.22 -21.58
#